data_AF-D6RR10-F1
#
_entry.id   AF-D6RR10-F1
#
_cell.length_a   1.000
_cell.length_b   1.000
_cell.length_c   1.000
_cell.angle_alpha   90.00
_cell.angle_beta   90.00
_cell.angle_gamma   90.00
#
_symmetry.space_group_name_H-M   'P 1'
#
loop_
_entity.id
_entity.type
_entity.pdbx_description
1 polymer ?
#
loop_
_entity_poly.entity_id
_entity_poly.type
_entity_poly.pdbx_seq_one_letter_code
_entity_poly.pdbx_strand_id
1 'polypeptide(L)'
;MEHILTECKASGQETIWKTAEETWRHTEKPWPFISIGLLLGISLVEIKNPNGKTNKGLTGLFRIIVSESTYLIWLTRCEWRIGREGDAAKLHPKKEIENKWRYAINNRIRQDWAQANKYLFHKKAISHDLVKRTWEKVAEHPENPEDDRDPAKWTKNMGPGGFSGYQQ
;
A
#
# COMPACT_ATOMS: atom_id res chain seq x y z
N MET A 1 11.47 -1.22 18.33
CA MET A 1 10.54 -1.42 17.21
C MET A 1 9.53 -0.28 17.17
N GLU A 2 8.76 -0.05 18.25
CA GLU A 2 7.79 1.07 18.34
C GLU A 2 8.38 2.42 17.92
N HIS A 3 9.42 2.91 18.61
CA HIS A 3 10.10 4.17 18.25
C HIS A 3 10.48 4.26 16.75
N ILE A 4 10.96 3.17 16.15
CA ILE A 4 11.35 3.16 14.74
C ILE A 4 10.12 3.37 13.83
N LEU A 5 9.00 2.74 14.20
CA LEU A 5 7.78 2.71 13.40
C LEU A 5 6.92 3.96 13.59
N THR A 6 7.02 4.66 14.72
CA THR A 6 6.09 5.76 15.06
C THR A 6 6.76 7.11 15.31
N GLU A 7 8.07 7.17 15.54
CA GLU A 7 8.73 8.39 16.05
C GLU A 7 10.04 8.74 15.33
N CYS A 8 10.81 7.74 14.89
CA CYS A 8 12.18 7.90 14.41
C CYS A 8 12.23 8.64 13.07
N LYS A 9 12.75 9.87 13.04
CA LYS A 9 12.94 10.65 11.80
C LYS A 9 13.82 9.94 10.77
N ALA A 10 14.85 9.22 11.22
CA ALA A 10 15.78 8.53 10.33
C ALA A 10 15.15 7.38 9.53
N SER A 11 14.00 6.89 9.96
CA SER A 11 13.25 5.84 9.28
C SER A 11 12.36 6.34 8.14
N GLY A 12 12.15 7.65 8.02
CA GLY A 12 11.19 8.22 7.08
C GLY A 12 9.72 7.98 7.43
N GLN A 13 9.42 7.43 8.61
CA GLN A 13 8.08 7.02 9.02
C GLN A 13 7.01 8.10 8.88
N GLU A 14 7.31 9.35 9.24
CA GLU A 14 6.36 10.46 9.13
C GLU A 14 5.89 10.66 7.69
N THR A 15 6.83 10.60 6.73
CA THR A 15 6.51 10.75 5.31
C THR A 15 5.71 9.56 4.81
N ILE A 16 6.11 8.35 5.19
CA ILE A 16 5.45 7.11 4.79
C ILE A 16 4.00 7.07 5.31
N TRP A 17 3.78 7.35 6.59
CA TRP A 17 2.43 7.35 7.16
C TRP A 17 1.56 8.46 6.58
N LYS A 18 2.13 9.63 6.33
CA LYS A 18 1.40 10.71 5.66
C LYS A 18 0.94 10.28 4.26
N THR A 19 1.82 9.70 3.44
CA THR A 19 1.45 9.23 2.11
C THR A 19 0.46 8.06 2.15
N ALA A 20 0.59 7.17 3.12
CA ALA A 20 -0.36 6.09 3.36
C ALA A 20 -1.76 6.61 3.74
N GLU A 21 -1.83 7.60 4.62
CA GLU A 21 -3.06 8.27 5.02
C GLU A 21 -3.71 9.01 3.85
N GLU A 22 -2.93 9.78 3.08
CA GLU A 22 -3.40 10.47 1.86
C GLU A 22 -4.01 9.48 0.87
N THR A 23 -3.39 8.32 0.69
CA THR A 23 -3.92 7.27 -0.18
C THR A 23 -5.20 6.65 0.39
N TRP A 24 -5.26 6.43 1.71
CA TRP A 24 -6.43 5.87 2.38
C TRP A 24 -7.66 6.78 2.30
N ARG A 25 -7.46 8.11 2.28
CA ARG A 25 -8.57 9.09 2.23
C ARG A 25 -9.48 8.92 1.02
N HIS A 26 -8.99 8.36 -0.09
CA HIS A 26 -9.81 8.02 -1.27
C HIS A 26 -10.88 6.94 -0.99
N THR A 27 -10.74 6.19 0.10
CA THR A 27 -11.75 5.22 0.54
C THR A 27 -12.91 5.87 1.31
N GLU A 28 -12.78 7.15 1.66
CA GLU A 28 -13.72 7.91 2.50
C GLU A 28 -13.92 7.28 3.90
N LYS A 29 -12.96 6.46 4.35
CA LYS A 29 -12.94 5.89 5.70
C LYS A 29 -11.98 6.66 6.60
N PRO A 30 -12.26 6.71 7.92
CA PRO A 30 -11.34 7.34 8.86
C PRO A 30 -10.00 6.60 8.85
N TRP A 31 -8.92 7.36 8.92
CA TRP A 31 -7.58 6.83 9.16
C TRP A 31 -7.41 6.57 10.66
N PRO A 32 -7.06 5.36 11.09
CA PRO A 32 -6.90 5.05 12.51
C PRO A 32 -5.59 5.58 13.07
N PHE A 33 -5.52 5.67 14.40
CA PHE A 33 -4.24 5.90 15.08
C PHE A 33 -3.31 4.69 14.90
N ILE A 34 -2.09 4.94 14.38
CA ILE A 34 -1.10 3.90 14.14
C ILE A 34 -0.32 3.62 15.43
N SER A 35 -0.78 2.64 16.20
CA SER A 35 -0.07 2.13 17.39
C SER A 35 0.71 0.86 17.07
N ILE A 36 1.71 0.53 17.90
CA ILE A 36 2.42 -0.75 17.78
C ILE A 36 1.46 -1.95 17.87
N GLY A 37 0.42 -1.86 18.70
CA GLY A 37 -0.62 -2.89 18.82
C GLY A 37 -1.40 -3.09 17.52
N LEU A 38 -1.74 -2.01 16.81
CA LEU A 38 -2.38 -2.10 15.49
C LEU A 38 -1.45 -2.77 14.47
N LEU A 39 -0.16 -2.42 14.47
CA LEU A 39 0.80 -2.98 13.52
C LEU A 39 1.01 -4.48 13.75
N LEU A 40 1.11 -4.92 15.01
CA LEU A 40 1.23 -6.33 15.36
C LEU A 40 -0.06 -7.12 15.10
N GLY A 41 -1.22 -6.48 15.29
CA GLY A 41 -2.55 -7.07 15.10
C GLY A 41 -3.15 -6.83 13.72
N ILE A 42 -2.40 -6.33 12.73
CA ILE A 42 -2.96 -5.86 11.45
C ILE A 42 -3.72 -6.97 10.71
N SER A 43 -3.28 -8.22 10.83
CA SER A 43 -3.94 -9.39 10.23
C SER A 43 -5.33 -9.68 10.79
N LEU A 44 -5.67 -9.13 11.97
CA LEU A 44 -6.96 -9.29 12.64
C LEU A 44 -7.93 -8.13 12.36
N VAL A 45 -7.47 -7.04 11.76
CA VAL A 45 -8.31 -5.86 11.50
C VAL A 45 -9.41 -6.20 10.51
N GLU A 46 -10.65 -5.84 10.84
CA GLU A 46 -11.80 -5.99 9.95
C GLU A 46 -12.54 -4.67 9.79
N ILE A 47 -12.73 -4.24 8.54
CA ILE A 47 -13.55 -3.08 8.22
C ILE A 47 -14.93 -3.59 7.88
N LYS A 48 -15.93 -3.17 8.66
CA LYS A 48 -17.33 -3.61 8.49
C LYS A 48 -18.10 -2.63 7.61
N ASN A 49 -19.01 -3.17 6.80
CA ASN A 49 -20.04 -2.42 6.10
C ASN A 49 -21.17 -2.01 7.07
N PRO A 50 -22.07 -1.09 6.68
CA PRO A 50 -23.22 -0.71 7.51
C PRO A 50 -24.12 -1.89 7.91
N ASN A 51 -24.15 -2.96 7.12
CA ASN A 51 -24.88 -4.20 7.41
C ASN A 51 -24.15 -5.15 8.37
N GLY A 52 -23.04 -4.73 8.98
CA GLY A 52 -22.25 -5.51 9.93
C GLY A 52 -21.33 -6.58 9.31
N LYS A 53 -21.40 -6.84 8.00
CA LYS A 53 -20.53 -7.80 7.31
C LYS A 53 -19.17 -7.17 6.98
N THR A 54 -18.12 -7.98 7.03
CA THR A 54 -16.75 -7.55 6.70
C THR A 54 -16.64 -7.18 5.22
N ASN A 55 -16.19 -5.95 4.95
CA ASN A 55 -15.81 -5.48 3.64
C ASN A 55 -14.41 -6.02 3.31
N LYS A 56 -14.37 -7.14 2.59
CA LYS A 56 -13.11 -7.82 2.26
C LYS A 56 -12.14 -6.95 1.46
N GLY A 57 -12.65 -6.13 0.53
CA GLY A 57 -11.83 -5.24 -0.31
C GLY A 57 -11.15 -4.15 0.52
N LEU A 58 -11.94 -3.37 1.28
CA LEU A 58 -11.38 -2.33 2.15
C LEU A 58 -10.48 -2.91 3.24
N THR A 59 -10.86 -4.04 3.82
CA THR A 59 -10.05 -4.74 4.83
C THR A 59 -8.71 -5.17 4.24
N GLY A 60 -8.71 -5.76 3.04
CA GLY A 60 -7.50 -6.14 2.33
C GLY A 60 -6.62 -4.93 2.03
N LEU A 61 -7.21 -3.87 1.47
CA LEU A 61 -6.50 -2.64 1.13
C LEU A 61 -5.82 -2.02 2.36
N PHE A 62 -6.54 -1.92 3.47
CA PHE A 62 -5.99 -1.37 4.71
C PHE A 62 -4.80 -2.18 5.21
N ARG A 63 -4.96 -3.51 5.25
CA ARG A 63 -3.89 -4.43 5.68
C ARG A 63 -2.65 -4.26 4.81
N ILE A 64 -2.81 -4.20 3.49
CA ILE A 64 -1.70 -4.02 2.54
C ILE A 64 -1.01 -2.66 2.77
N ILE A 65 -1.76 -1.56 2.78
CA ILE A 65 -1.20 -0.21 2.98
C ILE A 65 -0.36 -0.16 4.27
N VAL A 66 -0.91 -0.67 5.38
CA VAL A 66 -0.23 -0.64 6.68
C VAL A 66 0.97 -1.57 6.70
N SER A 67 0.87 -2.80 6.17
CA SER A 67 1.98 -3.75 6.19
C SER A 67 3.14 -3.32 5.29
N GLU A 68 2.86 -2.82 4.09
CA GLU A 68 3.89 -2.32 3.16
C GLU A 68 4.58 -1.07 3.72
N SER A 69 3.80 -0.17 4.34
CA SER A 69 4.35 1.01 5.02
C SER A 69 5.27 0.62 6.17
N THR A 70 4.85 -0.31 7.02
CA THR A 70 5.65 -0.81 8.15
C THR A 70 6.96 -1.43 7.67
N TYR A 71 6.88 -2.28 6.65
CA TYR A 71 8.06 -2.92 6.07
C TYR A 71 9.02 -1.90 5.44
N LEU A 72 8.49 -0.91 4.71
CA LEU A 72 9.32 0.12 4.10
C LEU A 72 9.99 1.03 5.13
N ILE A 73 9.32 1.35 6.25
CA ILE A 73 9.92 2.10 7.35
C ILE A 73 11.12 1.34 7.92
N TRP A 74 10.94 0.03 8.15
CA TRP A 74 12.02 -0.83 8.61
C TRP A 74 13.18 -0.86 7.61
N LEU A 75 12.88 -1.04 6.31
CA LEU A 75 13.88 -1.10 5.25
C LEU A 75 14.67 0.21 5.15
N THR A 76 13.98 1.36 5.12
CA THR A 76 14.58 2.69 5.06
C THR A 76 15.51 2.94 6.25
N ARG A 77 15.10 2.52 7.46
CA ARG A 77 15.95 2.60 8.65
C ARG A 77 17.20 1.72 8.51
N CYS A 78 17.05 0.50 8.01
CA CYS A 78 18.18 -0.42 7.82
C CYS A 78 19.17 0.10 6.77
N GLU A 79 18.68 0.63 5.65
CA GLU A 79 19.50 1.30 4.64
C GLU A 79 20.27 2.48 5.23
N TRP A 80 19.63 3.33 6.03
CA TRP A 80 20.33 4.42 6.71
C TRP A 80 21.38 3.91 7.69
N ARG A 81 21.03 2.94 8.56
CA ARG A 81 21.91 2.48 9.63
C ARG A 81 23.12 1.69 9.11
N ILE A 82 22.92 0.85 8.10
CA ILE A 82 23.94 -0.07 7.58
C ILE A 82 24.57 0.51 6.31
N GLY A 83 23.75 0.89 5.33
CA GLY A 83 24.23 1.38 4.04
C GLY A 83 24.73 2.82 4.04
N ARG A 84 24.30 3.64 5.01
CA ARG A 84 24.74 5.04 5.18
C ARG A 84 25.45 5.27 6.52
N GLU A 85 25.89 4.19 7.17
CA GLU A 85 26.67 4.19 8.42
C GLU A 85 25.98 4.89 9.61
N GLY A 86 24.67 5.14 9.53
CA GLY A 86 23.95 5.92 10.53
C GLY A 86 24.33 7.40 10.55
N ASP A 87 24.83 7.93 9.44
CA ASP A 87 25.19 9.35 9.32
C ASP A 87 23.93 10.23 9.23
N ALA A 88 23.78 11.16 10.18
CA ALA A 88 22.65 12.09 10.22
C ALA A 88 22.64 13.07 9.04
N ALA A 89 23.78 13.34 8.39
CA ALA A 89 23.85 14.16 7.19
C ALA A 89 23.33 13.42 5.95
N LYS A 90 23.26 12.09 5.99
CA LYS A 90 22.85 11.22 4.88
C LYS A 90 21.43 10.67 5.07
N LEU A 91 20.55 11.41 5.74
CA LEU A 91 19.14 11.03 5.82
C LEU A 91 18.49 10.96 4.43
N HIS A 92 17.53 10.06 4.27
CA HIS A 92 16.80 9.93 3.01
C HIS A 92 15.98 11.21 2.77
N PRO A 93 16.12 11.86 1.60
CA PRO A 93 15.27 12.98 1.25
C PRO A 93 13.80 12.54 1.20
N LYS A 94 12.89 13.43 1.61
CA LYS A 94 11.45 13.16 1.62
C LYS A 94 10.94 12.61 0.27
N LYS A 95 11.40 13.19 -0.84
CA LYS A 95 10.99 12.76 -2.19
C LYS A 95 11.45 11.33 -2.52
N GLU A 96 12.63 10.94 -2.05
CA GLU A 96 13.13 9.57 -2.21
C GLU A 96 12.20 8.58 -1.48
N ILE A 97 11.81 8.90 -0.24
CA ILE A 97 10.90 8.08 0.57
C ILE A 97 9.52 7.96 -0.09
N GLU A 98 8.94 9.07 -0.56
CA GLU A 98 7.66 9.07 -1.29
C GLU A 98 7.73 8.17 -2.54
N ASN A 99 8.81 8.27 -3.31
CA ASN A 99 9.00 7.46 -4.52
C ASN A 99 9.13 5.97 -4.18
N LYS A 100 9.85 5.62 -3.11
CA LYS A 100 9.96 4.22 -2.64
C LYS A 100 8.61 3.67 -2.22
N TRP A 101 7.81 4.45 -1.48
CA TRP A 101 6.48 4.04 -1.07
C TRP A 101 5.55 3.82 -2.26
N ARG A 102 5.54 4.75 -3.21
CA ARG A 102 4.79 4.62 -4.47
C ARG A 102 5.21 3.39 -5.26
N TYR A 103 6.50 3.12 -5.34
CA TYR A 103 7.02 1.93 -6.00
C TYR A 103 6.54 0.65 -5.30
N ALA A 104 6.61 0.59 -3.97
CA ALA A 104 6.16 -0.57 -3.20
C ALA A 104 4.67 -0.87 -3.44
N ILE A 105 3.79 0.14 -3.33
CA ILE A 105 2.36 -0.07 -3.56
C ILE A 105 2.04 -0.43 -5.01
N ASN A 106 2.65 0.25 -5.99
CA ASN A 106 2.47 -0.11 -7.40
C ASN A 106 2.93 -1.55 -7.68
N ASN A 107 4.01 -2.00 -7.05
CA ASN A 107 4.46 -3.37 -7.17
C ASN A 107 3.44 -4.36 -6.59
N ARG A 108 2.79 -4.05 -5.46
CA ARG A 108 1.71 -4.90 -4.90
C ARG A 108 0.47 -4.94 -5.77
N ILE A 109 0.05 -3.82 -6.32
CA ILE A 109 -1.06 -3.77 -7.29
C ILE A 109 -0.77 -4.74 -8.45
N ARG A 110 0.44 -4.69 -9.03
CA ARG A 110 0.83 -5.58 -10.13
C ARG A 110 0.87 -7.05 -9.72
N GLN A 111 1.38 -7.35 -8.51
CA GLN A 111 1.42 -8.71 -7.98
C GLN A 111 0.01 -9.29 -7.78
N ASP A 112 -0.91 -8.53 -7.18
CA ASP A 112 -2.28 -8.96 -6.94
C ASP A 112 -3.02 -9.22 -8.26
N TRP A 113 -2.85 -8.34 -9.26
CA TRP A 113 -3.41 -8.55 -10.60
C TRP A 113 -2.80 -9.76 -11.30
N ALA A 114 -1.49 -9.95 -11.21
CA ALA A 114 -0.84 -11.13 -11.77
C ALA A 114 -1.36 -12.42 -11.14
N GLN A 115 -1.60 -12.43 -9.82
CA GLN A 115 -2.17 -13.59 -9.11
C GLN A 115 -3.65 -13.82 -9.41
N ALA A 116 -4.37 -12.82 -9.94
CA ALA A 116 -5.74 -12.97 -10.40
C ALA A 116 -5.85 -13.58 -11.82
N ASN A 117 -4.74 -13.71 -12.53
CA ASN A 117 -4.69 -14.26 -13.88
C ASN A 117 -5.10 -15.76 -13.89
N LYS A 118 -6.28 -16.07 -14.45
CA LYS A 118 -6.82 -17.44 -14.48
C LYS A 118 -6.14 -18.31 -15.53
N TYR A 119 -5.56 -17.71 -16.56
CA TYR A 119 -4.79 -18.44 -17.57
C TYR A 119 -3.52 -19.06 -16.95
N LEU A 120 -2.78 -18.29 -16.15
CA LEU A 120 -1.54 -18.74 -15.51
C LEU A 120 -1.78 -19.60 -14.26
N PHE A 121 -2.75 -19.23 -13.41
CA PHE A 121 -2.93 -19.84 -12.10
C PHE A 121 -4.15 -20.78 -12.00
N HIS A 122 -4.98 -20.87 -13.04
CA HIS A 122 -6.16 -21.74 -13.10
C HIS A 122 -7.03 -21.65 -11.83
N LYS A 123 -7.23 -22.78 -11.14
CA LYS A 123 -8.03 -22.86 -9.90
C LYS A 123 -7.37 -22.20 -8.68
N LYS A 124 -6.08 -21.86 -8.76
CA LYS A 124 -5.33 -21.16 -7.68
C LYS A 124 -5.35 -19.64 -7.85
N ALA A 125 -5.93 -19.13 -8.93
CA ALA A 125 -6.03 -17.70 -9.17
C ALA A 125 -6.89 -17.03 -8.09
N ILE A 126 -6.46 -15.86 -7.64
CA ILE A 126 -7.27 -15.00 -6.77
C ILE A 126 -8.48 -14.49 -7.58
N SER A 127 -9.60 -14.25 -6.90
CA SER A 127 -10.77 -13.67 -7.56
C SER A 127 -10.46 -12.27 -8.09
N HIS A 128 -10.67 -12.06 -9.39
CA HIS A 128 -10.59 -10.75 -10.04
C HIS A 128 -11.50 -9.71 -9.36
N ASP A 129 -12.71 -10.09 -8.97
CA ASP A 129 -13.65 -9.21 -8.26
C ASP A 129 -13.10 -8.80 -6.89
N LEU A 130 -12.37 -9.69 -6.20
CA LEU A 130 -11.71 -9.34 -4.95
C LEU A 130 -10.58 -8.34 -5.18
N VAL A 131 -9.69 -8.58 -6.15
CA VAL A 131 -8.58 -7.65 -6.47
C VAL A 131 -9.13 -6.29 -6.90
N LYS A 132 -10.16 -6.26 -7.74
CA LYS A 132 -10.84 -5.03 -8.13
C LYS A 132 -11.37 -4.28 -6.91
N ARG A 133 -12.17 -4.93 -6.05
CA ARG A 133 -12.74 -4.30 -4.84
C ARG A 133 -11.68 -3.81 -3.85
N THR A 134 -10.51 -4.44 -3.82
CA THR A 134 -9.38 -4.00 -2.99
C THR A 134 -8.81 -2.67 -3.52
N TRP A 135 -8.59 -2.55 -4.83
CA TRP A 135 -7.82 -1.45 -5.40
C TRP A 135 -8.65 -0.33 -6.07
N GLU A 136 -9.94 -0.55 -6.34
CA GLU A 136 -10.80 0.35 -7.13
C GLU A 136 -10.92 1.78 -6.61
N LYS A 137 -10.63 2.01 -5.32
CA LYS A 137 -10.66 3.35 -4.71
C LYS A 137 -9.34 4.10 -4.83
N VAL A 138 -8.24 3.42 -5.11
CA VAL A 138 -6.88 4.01 -5.06
C VAL A 138 -6.08 3.84 -6.35
N ALA A 139 -6.54 2.99 -7.27
CA ALA A 139 -5.87 2.72 -8.54
C ALA A 139 -6.87 2.51 -9.67
N GLU A 140 -6.44 2.81 -10.90
CA GLU A 140 -7.18 2.43 -12.09
C GLU A 140 -7.11 0.93 -12.30
N HIS A 141 -8.21 0.35 -12.77
CA HIS A 141 -8.29 -1.04 -13.16
C HIS A 141 -8.34 -1.17 -14.69
N PRO A 142 -7.82 -2.26 -15.26
CA PRO A 142 -8.02 -2.57 -16.68
C PRO A 142 -9.52 -2.71 -17.00
N GLU A 143 -9.94 -2.19 -18.15
CA GLU A 143 -11.36 -2.15 -18.56
C GLU A 143 -11.90 -3.52 -19.00
N ASN A 144 -11.02 -4.45 -19.39
CA ASN A 144 -11.44 -5.76 -19.86
C ASN A 144 -10.62 -6.92 -19.24
N PRO A 145 -11.20 -7.67 -18.29
CA PRO A 145 -10.60 -8.87 -17.69
C PRO A 145 -10.47 -10.08 -18.63
N GLU A 146 -11.09 -10.06 -19.81
CA GLU A 146 -11.18 -11.25 -20.66
C GLU A 146 -9.88 -11.56 -21.43
N ASP A 147 -8.95 -10.60 -21.50
CA ASP A 147 -7.64 -10.79 -22.11
C ASP A 147 -6.54 -11.10 -21.07
N ASP A 148 -6.79 -12.14 -20.27
CA ASP A 148 -5.82 -12.74 -19.33
C ASP A 148 -4.53 -13.24 -20.02
N ARG A 149 -4.49 -13.25 -21.37
CA ARG A 149 -3.36 -13.74 -22.17
C ARG A 149 -2.23 -12.70 -22.29
N ASP A 150 -2.52 -11.43 -22.05
CA ASP A 150 -1.52 -10.34 -22.11
C ASP A 150 -1.39 -9.62 -20.75
N PRO A 151 -0.46 -10.07 -19.88
CA PRO A 151 -0.20 -9.46 -18.57
C PRO A 151 0.20 -7.98 -18.62
N ALA A 152 0.69 -7.46 -19.75
CA ALA A 152 1.08 -6.06 -19.89
C ALA A 152 -0.12 -5.10 -19.87
N LYS A 153 -1.32 -5.59 -20.24
CA LYS A 153 -2.57 -4.80 -20.18
C LYS A 153 -3.07 -4.56 -18.75
N TRP A 154 -2.54 -5.30 -17.78
CA TRP A 154 -2.94 -5.25 -16.37
C TRP A 154 -2.15 -4.22 -15.55
N THR A 155 -1.03 -3.72 -16.08
CA THR A 155 -0.15 -2.81 -15.34
C THR A 155 -0.54 -1.35 -15.58
N LYS A 156 -1.70 -0.92 -15.08
CA LYS A 156 -1.94 0.52 -14.87
C LYS A 156 -1.34 0.93 -13.52
N ASN A 157 -0.58 2.02 -13.52
CA ASN A 157 -0.10 2.64 -12.28
C ASN A 157 -1.29 3.30 -11.55
N MET A 158 -1.12 3.71 -10.30
CA MET A 158 -2.11 4.60 -9.65
C MET A 158 -2.53 5.73 -10.61
N GLY A 159 -3.83 5.92 -10.81
CA GLY A 159 -4.36 6.92 -11.74
C GLY A 159 -4.16 8.36 -11.24
N PRO A 160 -4.20 9.38 -12.12
CA PRO A 160 -4.11 10.79 -11.76
C PRO A 160 -5.17 11.24 -10.75
N GLY A 161 -6.31 10.54 -10.65
CA GLY A 161 -7.37 10.79 -9.67
C GLY A 161 -7.03 10.41 -8.22
N GLY A 162 -6.00 9.58 -8.01
CA GLY A 162 -5.40 9.37 -6.68
C GLY A 162 -4.56 10.56 -6.20
N PHE A 163 -4.39 11.58 -7.05
CA PHE A 163 -3.42 12.65 -6.92
C PHE A 163 -3.98 14.07 -7.07
N SER A 164 -5.31 14.26 -7.03
CA SER A 164 -5.86 15.63 -7.05
C SER A 164 -5.79 16.27 -5.66
N GLY A 165 -4.66 16.91 -5.40
CA GLY A 165 -4.48 17.80 -4.25
C GLY A 165 -3.03 18.25 -4.12
N TYR A 166 -2.75 19.47 -4.59
CA TYR A 166 -1.50 20.24 -4.44
C TYR A 166 -0.41 20.03 -5.51
N GLN A 167 -0.72 20.48 -6.74
CA GLN A 167 0.15 21.50 -7.35
C GLN A 167 -0.51 22.87 -7.13
N GLN A 168 -0.01 23.61 -6.15
CA GLN A 168 0.04 25.08 -6.10
C GLN A 168 1.09 25.47 -5.07
#